data_AF-A0A523ULL6-F1
#
_entry.id   AF-A0A523ULL6-F1
#
_cell.length_a   1.000
_cell.length_b   1.000
_cell.length_c   1.000
_cell.angle_alpha   90.00
_cell.angle_beta   90.00
_cell.angle_gamma   90.00
#
_symmetry.space_group_name_H-M   'P 1'
#
loop_
_entity.id
_entity.type
_entity.pdbx_description
1 polymer ?
#
loop_
_entity_poly.entity_id
_entity_poly.type
_entity_poly.pdbx_seq_one_letter_code
_entity_poly.pdbx_strand_id
1 'polypeptide(L)'
;LLWRSLTQWLGGMGVVLLFISILPRLGVGGSQLFDREFPGPLPERLRPRFRTTARLLWTIYVGFTGAEIALLYFVAKLPLFDSICISFSTIPTGGFTPTTASIGAYANPLAEYIIIVFMFLAGMSFITHYHVLRGNWKALKGEEFRLYLIILAVAILLLIGSQGLNSYREGMFQAISIMTTTGFITADFGSWHAGARIVLLALMFIGACGGSTGGAIKVVRFLTLIKHTRVMMRKAISPKAVIPVKLNQKPLQEGIIRDIISFLFLYIIVAVLASFMLCFLGLNLETSISAVAATLGNVGPGLGGVGPGLNYSLLPGAAKVILIMCMWLGRLELFTVFMIFFPRFWKG
;
A
#
# COMPACT_ATOMS: atom_id res chain seq x y z
N LEU A 1 -8.31 8.71 21.72
CA LEU A 1 -8.28 8.95 20.26
C LEU A 1 -6.87 9.27 19.79
N LEU A 2 -6.20 10.30 20.33
CA LEU A 2 -4.83 10.68 19.95
C LEU A 2 -3.82 9.52 19.98
N TRP A 3 -3.81 8.69 21.03
CA TRP A 3 -2.93 7.53 21.12
C TRP A 3 -3.04 6.58 19.92
N ARG A 4 -4.27 6.33 19.44
CA ARG A 4 -4.53 5.46 18.30
C ARG A 4 -3.94 6.04 17.01
N SER A 5 -4.13 7.33 16.77
CA SER A 5 -3.56 8.00 15.60
C SER A 5 -2.03 8.10 15.69
N LEU A 6 -1.48 8.37 16.88
CA LEU A 6 -0.04 8.47 17.10
C LEU A 6 0.68 7.14 16.85
N THR A 7 0.11 6.01 17.27
CA THR A 7 0.72 4.70 17.00
C THR A 7 0.75 4.37 15.51
N GLN A 8 -0.24 4.81 14.72
CA GLN A 8 -0.19 4.70 13.26
C GLN A 8 0.91 5.56 12.66
N TRP A 9 1.03 6.81 13.10
CA TRP A 9 2.06 7.73 12.63
C TRP A 9 3.49 7.20 12.90
N LEU A 10 3.74 6.73 14.12
CA LEU A 10 5.01 6.09 14.49
C LEU A 10 5.25 4.80 13.68
N GLY A 11 4.22 3.98 13.50
CA GLY A 11 4.29 2.73 12.73
C GLY A 11 4.56 2.95 11.23
N GLY A 12 4.02 4.03 10.65
CA GLY A 12 4.28 4.42 9.27
C GLY A 12 5.73 4.78 9.04
N MET A 13 6.30 5.63 9.90
CA MET A 13 7.72 5.94 9.83
C MET A 13 8.58 4.69 10.04
N GLY A 14 8.20 3.83 10.99
CA GLY A 14 8.89 2.57 11.25
C GLY A 14 9.04 1.73 9.98
N VAL A 15 7.97 1.60 9.18
CA VAL A 15 8.03 0.87 7.91
C VAL A 15 8.92 1.54 6.87
N VAL A 16 8.87 2.87 6.75
CA VAL A 16 9.75 3.60 5.83
C VAL A 16 11.23 3.35 6.19
N LEU A 17 11.58 3.44 7.47
CA LEU A 17 12.94 3.18 7.96
C LEU A 17 13.37 1.72 7.79
N LEU A 18 12.49 0.78 8.11
CA LEU A 18 12.73 -0.66 7.91
C LEU A 18 13.01 -0.95 6.44
N PHE A 19 12.16 -0.43 5.54
CA PHE A 19 12.35 -0.58 4.10
C PHE A 19 13.74 -0.12 3.68
N ILE A 20 14.19 1.08 4.06
CA ILE A 20 15.52 1.59 3.66
C ILE A 20 16.66 0.80 4.30
N SER A 21 16.50 0.35 5.54
CA SER A 21 17.56 -0.37 6.27
C SER A 21 17.74 -1.82 5.77
N ILE A 22 16.66 -2.44 5.30
CA ILE A 22 16.61 -3.84 4.90
C ILE A 22 16.78 -4.00 3.37
N LEU A 23 16.24 -3.07 2.56
CA LEU A 23 16.28 -3.13 1.08
C LEU A 23 17.69 -3.34 0.49
N PRO A 24 18.78 -2.69 0.99
CA PRO A 24 20.13 -2.94 0.50
C PRO A 24 20.63 -4.35 0.81
N ARG A 25 20.19 -4.94 1.93
CA ARG A 25 20.61 -6.26 2.40
C ARG A 25 19.84 -7.40 1.75
N LEU A 26 18.59 -7.17 1.38
CA LEU A 26 17.75 -8.20 0.73
C LEU A 26 18.00 -8.34 -0.77
N GLY A 27 18.75 -7.46 -1.43
CA GLY A 27 19.07 -7.59 -2.87
C GLY A 27 17.86 -7.50 -3.82
N VAL A 28 16.64 -7.41 -3.29
CA VAL A 28 15.38 -7.33 -4.02
C VAL A 28 14.99 -5.86 -4.13
N GLY A 29 15.28 -5.23 -5.27
CA GLY A 29 14.75 -3.88 -5.59
C GLY A 29 15.79 -2.82 -5.95
N GLY A 30 16.71 -3.11 -6.87
CA GLY A 30 17.48 -2.05 -7.54
C GLY A 30 18.49 -1.30 -6.66
N SER A 31 18.83 -1.79 -5.46
CA SER A 31 19.96 -1.27 -4.68
C SER A 31 21.28 -1.32 -5.48
N GLN A 32 21.44 -2.35 -6.33
CA GLN A 32 22.58 -2.45 -7.26
C GLN A 32 22.57 -1.42 -8.41
N LEU A 33 21.46 -0.70 -8.62
CA LEU A 33 21.38 0.40 -9.58
C LEU A 33 21.79 1.75 -8.97
N PHE A 34 21.75 1.87 -7.64
CA PHE A 34 22.32 3.01 -6.92
C PHE A 34 23.85 2.92 -6.85
N ASP A 35 24.40 1.70 -6.85
CA ASP A 35 25.85 1.46 -6.74
C ASP A 35 26.64 1.76 -8.03
N ARG A 36 25.99 1.98 -9.17
CA ARG A 36 26.67 2.17 -10.47
C ARG A 36 26.71 3.61 -10.99
N GLU A 37 26.19 4.58 -10.25
CA GLU A 37 26.24 6.00 -10.64
C GLU A 37 27.53 6.74 -10.25
N PHE A 38 28.53 6.05 -9.66
CA PHE A 38 29.81 6.67 -9.32
C PHE A 38 31.00 5.76 -9.70
N PRO A 39 31.86 6.16 -10.66
CA PRO A 39 33.12 5.47 -10.92
C PRO A 39 34.17 5.98 -9.91
N GLY A 40 34.67 5.11 -9.03
CA GLY A 40 35.80 5.46 -8.16
C GLY A 40 36.12 4.38 -7.12
N PRO A 41 37.42 4.19 -6.76
CA PRO A 41 37.87 3.11 -5.90
C PRO A 41 37.43 3.35 -4.44
N LEU A 42 36.81 2.33 -3.84
CA LEU A 42 36.45 2.25 -2.42
C LEU A 42 37.73 2.20 -1.57
N PRO A 43 37.79 2.86 -0.40
CA PRO A 43 37.12 2.29 0.76
C PRO A 43 36.60 3.34 1.77
N GLU A 44 35.29 3.36 2.05
CA GLU A 44 34.79 3.60 3.41
C GLU A 44 33.28 3.34 3.49
N ARG A 45 32.96 2.28 4.24
CA ARG A 45 31.71 1.94 4.92
C ARG A 45 30.46 2.71 4.45
N LEU A 46 29.46 1.94 4.05
CA LEU A 46 28.01 2.25 3.97
C LEU A 46 27.37 2.91 5.23
N ARG A 47 28.12 3.52 6.16
CA ARG A 47 27.62 4.10 7.42
C ARG A 47 27.21 5.59 7.37
N PRO A 48 27.78 6.51 6.55
CA PRO A 48 27.44 7.94 6.63
C PRO A 48 26.19 8.34 5.82
N ARG A 49 25.68 7.50 4.92
CA ARG A 49 24.53 7.83 4.04
C ARG A 49 23.15 7.41 4.57
N PHE A 50 23.06 6.42 5.48
CA PHE A 50 21.77 6.03 6.05
C PHE A 50 21.13 7.13 6.88
N ARG A 51 21.92 7.79 7.74
CA ARG A 51 21.42 8.84 8.63
C ARG A 51 20.93 10.06 7.85
N THR A 52 21.59 10.39 6.72
CA THR A 52 21.20 11.51 5.87
C THR A 52 19.95 11.20 5.04
N THR A 53 19.85 10.01 4.44
CA THR A 53 18.62 9.59 3.73
C THR A 53 17.43 9.43 4.67
N ALA A 54 17.62 8.82 5.84
CA ALA A 54 16.56 8.68 6.86
C ALA A 54 16.08 10.04 7.37
N ARG A 55 17.00 10.98 7.65
CA ARG A 55 16.65 12.34 8.07
C ARG A 55 15.83 13.06 7.01
N LEU A 56 16.19 12.90 5.73
CA LEU A 56 15.48 13.58 4.66
C LEU A 56 14.07 13.01 4.45
N LEU A 57 13.91 11.69 4.51
CA LEU A 57 12.58 11.08 4.41
C LEU A 57 11.72 11.39 5.63
N TRP A 58 12.31 11.52 6.81
CA TRP A 58 11.64 12.07 7.99
C TRP A 58 11.15 13.50 7.74
N THR A 59 11.95 14.36 7.11
CA THR A 59 11.53 15.72 6.74
C THR A 59 10.35 15.71 5.78
N ILE A 60 10.33 14.82 4.77
CA ILE A 60 9.18 14.68 3.85
C ILE A 60 7.94 14.21 4.62
N TYR A 61 8.09 13.19 5.46
CA TYR A 61 7.01 12.61 6.25
C TYR A 61 6.35 13.64 7.18
N VAL A 62 7.15 14.31 8.01
CA VAL A 62 6.68 15.38 8.92
C VAL A 62 6.17 16.58 8.13
N GLY A 63 6.83 16.94 7.02
CA GLY A 63 6.42 18.04 6.16
C GLY A 63 5.04 17.83 5.56
N PHE A 64 4.75 16.62 5.06
CA PHE A 64 3.42 16.26 4.57
C PHE A 64 2.38 16.22 5.69
N THR A 65 2.71 15.65 6.85
CA THR A 65 1.81 15.67 8.01
C THR A 65 1.46 17.10 8.41
N GLY A 66 2.45 17.99 8.55
CA GLY A 66 2.21 19.39 8.91
C GLY A 66 1.42 20.17 7.85
N ALA A 67 1.71 19.93 6.56
CA ALA A 67 0.98 20.55 5.46
C ALA A 67 -0.49 20.11 5.43
N GLU A 68 -0.77 18.83 5.65
CA GLU A 68 -2.14 18.31 5.72
C GLU A 68 -2.90 18.90 6.91
N ILE A 69 -2.28 18.97 8.10
CA ILE A 69 -2.89 19.59 9.29
C ILE A 69 -3.26 21.04 9.01
N ALA A 70 -2.34 21.81 8.41
CA ALA A 70 -2.58 23.21 8.10
C ALA A 70 -3.73 23.38 7.10
N LEU A 71 -3.77 22.56 6.05
CA LEU A 71 -4.83 22.63 5.04
C LEU A 71 -6.19 22.21 5.61
N LEU A 72 -6.26 21.15 6.41
CA LEU A 72 -7.50 20.71 7.05
C LEU A 72 -8.03 21.73 8.06
N TYR A 73 -7.13 22.37 8.82
CA TYR A 73 -7.52 23.36 9.81
C TYR A 73 -7.90 24.71 9.19
N PHE A 74 -7.06 25.28 8.32
CA PHE A 74 -7.28 26.62 7.77
C PHE A 74 -8.27 26.65 6.59
N VAL A 75 -8.22 25.64 5.72
CA VAL A 75 -9.04 25.60 4.49
C VAL A 75 -10.34 24.85 4.72
N ALA A 76 -10.25 23.61 5.23
CA ALA A 76 -11.45 22.81 5.49
C ALA A 76 -12.16 23.15 6.81
N LYS A 77 -11.54 23.98 7.67
CA LYS A 77 -12.10 24.44 8.96
C LYS A 77 -12.49 23.30 9.90
N LEU A 78 -11.78 22.18 9.83
CA LEU A 78 -11.96 21.08 10.78
C LEU A 78 -11.39 21.47 12.16
N PRO A 79 -11.90 20.90 13.27
CA PRO A 79 -11.28 21.08 14.58
C PRO A 79 -9.79 20.71 14.53
N LEU A 80 -8.95 21.47 15.25
CA LEU A 80 -7.51 21.24 15.26
C LEU A 80 -7.15 19.81 15.68
N PHE A 81 -7.83 19.31 16.71
CA PHE A 81 -7.63 17.95 17.21
C PHE A 81 -7.92 16.88 16.14
N ASP A 82 -9.00 17.07 15.38
CA ASP A 82 -9.40 16.15 14.32
C ASP A 82 -8.44 16.22 13.15
N SER A 83 -8.02 17.44 12.77
CA SER A 83 -7.02 17.66 11.72
C SER A 83 -5.70 16.93 12.05
N ILE A 84 -5.22 17.02 13.29
CA ILE A 84 -4.03 16.28 13.76
C ILE A 84 -4.25 14.77 13.67
N CYS A 85 -5.37 14.27 14.19
CA CYS A 85 -5.65 12.84 14.21
C CYS A 85 -5.82 12.24 12.81
N ILE A 86 -6.44 12.98 11.88
CA ILE A 86 -6.61 12.56 10.48
C ILE A 86 -5.25 12.51 9.79
N SER A 87 -4.44 13.58 9.86
CA SER A 87 -3.13 13.60 9.20
C SER A 87 -2.14 12.58 9.77
N PHE A 88 -2.23 12.29 11.06
CA PHE A 88 -1.49 11.20 11.69
C PHE A 88 -1.87 9.81 11.18
N SER A 89 -3.02 9.67 10.53
CA SER A 89 -3.51 8.41 9.95
C SER A 89 -3.44 8.40 8.42
N THR A 90 -3.47 9.55 7.74
CA THR A 90 -3.37 9.66 6.27
C THR A 90 -1.97 9.32 5.78
N ILE A 91 -0.94 10.02 6.30
CA ILE A 91 0.45 9.86 5.84
C ILE A 91 1.04 8.46 6.09
N PRO A 92 0.79 7.77 7.22
CA PRO A 92 1.20 6.37 7.38
C PRO A 92 0.32 5.38 6.61
N THR A 93 -0.72 5.84 5.90
CA THR A 93 -1.77 5.02 5.27
C THR A 93 -2.37 4.03 6.28
N GLY A 94 -3.00 4.54 7.34
CA GLY A 94 -3.51 3.73 8.45
C GLY A 94 -5.02 3.85 8.72
N GLY A 95 -5.66 4.97 8.35
CA GLY A 95 -7.13 5.04 8.30
C GLY A 95 -7.87 5.29 9.61
N PHE A 96 -7.20 5.48 10.74
CA PHE A 96 -7.90 5.80 11.97
C PHE A 96 -8.42 7.24 11.99
N THR A 97 -9.64 7.40 12.48
CA THR A 97 -10.32 8.70 12.60
C THR A 97 -10.88 8.88 14.01
N PRO A 98 -11.09 10.13 14.46
CA PRO A 98 -11.77 10.43 15.73
C PRO A 98 -13.22 9.95 15.77
N THR A 99 -13.88 9.90 14.61
CA THR A 99 -15.29 9.61 14.41
C THR A 99 -15.53 8.15 13.99
N THR A 100 -16.73 7.63 14.26
CA THR A 100 -17.11 6.26 13.86
C THR A 100 -17.39 6.14 12.37
N ALA A 101 -17.99 7.17 11.75
CA ALA A 101 -18.28 7.22 10.32
C ALA A 101 -17.09 7.72 9.46
N SER A 102 -15.87 7.71 10.03
CA SER A 102 -14.66 8.18 9.37
C SER A 102 -14.82 9.59 8.78
N ILE A 103 -14.26 9.86 7.61
CA ILE A 103 -14.29 11.17 6.96
C ILE A 103 -15.71 11.56 6.52
N GLY A 104 -16.58 10.58 6.27
CA GLY A 104 -17.99 10.80 5.98
C GLY A 104 -18.74 11.57 7.08
N ALA A 105 -18.26 11.52 8.33
CA ALA A 105 -18.86 12.27 9.46
C ALA A 105 -18.80 13.80 9.28
N TYR A 106 -17.82 14.31 8.54
CA TYR A 106 -17.62 15.76 8.38
C TYR A 106 -18.46 16.36 7.24
N ALA A 107 -18.98 15.52 6.33
CA ALA A 107 -19.75 15.93 5.15
C ALA A 107 -19.16 17.14 4.40
N ASN A 108 -17.82 17.25 4.36
CA ASN A 108 -17.11 18.42 3.87
C ASN A 108 -16.31 18.06 2.60
N PRO A 109 -16.78 18.46 1.41
CA PRO A 109 -16.10 18.16 0.16
C PRO A 109 -14.65 18.66 0.10
N LEU A 110 -14.34 19.80 0.71
CA LEU A 110 -12.98 20.34 0.71
C LEU A 110 -12.04 19.45 1.53
N ALA A 111 -12.49 18.96 2.68
CA ALA A 111 -11.71 18.00 3.48
C ALA A 111 -11.43 16.72 2.69
N GLU A 112 -12.44 16.19 1.99
CA GLU A 112 -12.29 14.99 1.17
C GLU A 112 -11.25 15.18 0.06
N TYR A 113 -11.27 16.30 -0.67
CA TYR A 113 -10.28 16.57 -1.72
C TYR A 113 -8.86 16.73 -1.16
N ILE A 114 -8.70 17.39 -0.02
CA ILE A 114 -7.39 17.51 0.65
C ILE A 114 -6.88 16.12 1.01
N ILE A 115 -7.70 15.30 1.68
CA ILE A 115 -7.31 13.96 2.11
C ILE A 115 -7.02 13.07 0.88
N ILE A 116 -7.78 13.18 -0.21
CA ILE A 116 -7.50 12.48 -1.47
C ILE A 116 -6.09 12.77 -1.98
N VAL A 117 -5.68 14.04 -2.00
CA VAL A 117 -4.35 14.44 -2.46
C VAL A 117 -3.27 13.85 -1.55
N PHE A 118 -3.43 13.91 -0.22
CA PHE A 118 -2.44 13.38 0.71
C PHE A 118 -2.40 11.85 0.73
N MET A 119 -3.53 11.15 0.56
CA MET A 119 -3.55 9.69 0.38
C MET A 119 -2.80 9.29 -0.89
N PHE A 120 -3.05 9.99 -1.99
CA PHE A 120 -2.35 9.75 -3.26
C PHE A 120 -0.83 9.95 -3.12
N LEU A 121 -0.41 11.04 -2.48
CA LEU A 121 1.00 11.30 -2.20
C LEU A 121 1.59 10.25 -1.24
N ALA A 122 0.89 9.85 -0.18
CA ALA A 122 1.37 8.82 0.75
C ALA A 122 1.51 7.45 0.07
N GLY A 123 0.66 7.15 -0.92
CA GLY A 123 0.74 5.94 -1.75
C GLY A 123 1.84 5.95 -2.81
N MET A 124 2.40 7.13 -3.14
CA MET A 124 3.56 7.24 -4.01
C MET A 124 4.85 6.86 -3.25
N SER A 125 5.88 6.45 -4.00
CA SER A 125 7.17 6.12 -3.40
C SER A 125 7.81 7.35 -2.74
N PHE A 126 8.24 7.25 -1.48
CA PHE A 126 9.00 8.32 -0.80
C PHE A 126 10.30 8.67 -1.53
N ILE A 127 10.88 7.72 -2.27
CA ILE A 127 12.06 7.95 -3.12
C ILE A 127 11.72 8.89 -4.29
N THR A 128 10.54 8.74 -4.89
CA THR A 128 10.08 9.64 -5.96
C THR A 128 9.89 11.06 -5.44
N HIS A 129 9.29 11.24 -4.25
CA HIS A 129 9.17 12.56 -3.62
C HIS A 129 10.53 13.22 -3.40
N TYR A 130 11.50 12.44 -2.90
CA TYR A 130 12.87 12.94 -2.73
C TYR A 130 13.47 13.49 -4.03
N HIS A 131 13.35 12.74 -5.13
CA HIS A 131 13.88 13.19 -6.43
C HIS A 131 13.16 14.42 -6.98
N VAL A 132 11.83 14.49 -6.81
CA VAL A 132 11.03 15.65 -7.25
C VAL A 132 11.40 16.90 -6.45
N LEU A 133 11.58 16.80 -5.13
CA LEU A 133 11.98 17.93 -4.28
C LEU A 133 13.38 18.46 -4.60
N ARG A 134 14.25 17.66 -5.22
CA ARG A 134 15.55 18.11 -5.75
C ARG A 134 15.50 18.62 -7.19
N GLY A 135 14.30 18.80 -7.76
CA GLY A 135 14.10 19.31 -9.12
C GLY A 135 14.18 18.25 -10.22
N ASN A 136 14.33 16.96 -9.90
CA ASN A 136 14.37 15.89 -10.90
C ASN A 136 12.97 15.33 -11.19
N TRP A 137 12.18 16.09 -11.95
CA TRP A 137 10.82 15.72 -12.38
C TRP A 137 10.77 14.46 -13.26
N LYS A 138 11.89 13.98 -13.80
CA LYS A 138 11.94 12.73 -14.58
C LYS A 138 11.54 11.51 -13.74
N ALA A 139 11.64 11.59 -12.41
CA ALA A 139 11.20 10.53 -11.51
C ALA A 139 9.69 10.19 -11.67
N LEU A 140 8.87 11.18 -12.04
CA LEU A 140 7.44 10.98 -12.32
C LEU A 140 7.17 10.26 -13.65
N LYS A 141 8.19 10.03 -14.50
CA LYS A 141 8.05 9.24 -15.73
C LYS A 141 8.32 7.74 -15.50
N GLY A 142 8.56 7.34 -14.26
CA GLY A 142 8.78 5.95 -13.87
C GLY A 142 7.63 5.03 -14.32
N GLU A 143 7.96 3.83 -14.76
CA GLU A 143 6.97 2.83 -15.20
C GLU A 143 6.02 2.43 -14.08
N GLU A 144 6.51 2.33 -12.85
CA GLU A 144 5.69 2.01 -11.68
C GLU A 144 4.64 3.09 -11.40
N PHE A 145 5.06 4.36 -11.35
CA PHE A 145 4.14 5.47 -11.12
C PHE A 145 3.09 5.60 -12.23
N ARG A 146 3.48 5.34 -13.48
CA ARG A 146 2.52 5.26 -14.59
C ARG A 146 1.52 4.14 -14.41
N LEU A 147 1.95 2.95 -13.98
CA LEU A 147 1.03 1.84 -13.71
C LEU A 147 0.09 2.18 -12.53
N TYR A 148 0.61 2.79 -11.47
CA TYR A 148 -0.18 3.28 -10.33
C TYR A 148 -1.29 4.23 -10.78
N LEU A 149 -0.97 5.22 -11.62
CA LEU A 149 -1.95 6.14 -12.21
C LEU A 149 -2.98 5.44 -13.08
N ILE A 150 -2.55 4.49 -13.93
CA ILE A 150 -3.46 3.74 -14.80
C ILE A 150 -4.46 2.92 -13.97
N ILE A 151 -3.98 2.22 -12.94
CA ILE A 151 -4.85 1.40 -12.07
C ILE A 151 -5.88 2.29 -11.36
N LEU A 152 -5.45 3.43 -10.81
CA LEU A 152 -6.36 4.39 -10.18
C LEU A 152 -7.38 4.93 -11.18
N ALA A 153 -6.93 5.41 -12.35
CA ALA A 153 -7.83 5.98 -13.35
C ALA A 153 -8.88 4.96 -13.81
N VAL A 154 -8.47 3.72 -14.10
CA VAL A 154 -9.38 2.64 -14.50
C VAL A 154 -10.35 2.32 -13.36
N ALA A 155 -9.89 2.19 -12.13
CA ALA A 155 -10.77 1.91 -10.99
C ALA A 155 -11.79 3.02 -10.76
N ILE A 156 -11.36 4.29 -10.79
CA ILE A 156 -12.24 5.44 -10.65
C ILE A 156 -13.30 5.44 -11.76
N LEU A 157 -12.92 5.24 -13.02
CA LEU A 157 -13.86 5.17 -14.14
C LEU A 157 -14.88 4.04 -13.97
N LEU A 158 -14.45 2.86 -13.51
CA LEU A 158 -15.36 1.73 -13.27
C LEU A 158 -16.33 2.00 -12.11
N LEU A 159 -15.88 2.63 -11.03
CA LEU A 159 -16.75 2.99 -9.90
C LEU A 159 -17.77 4.05 -10.31
N ILE A 160 -17.35 5.08 -11.05
CA ILE A 160 -18.23 6.13 -11.57
C ILE A 160 -19.24 5.54 -12.56
N GLY A 161 -18.78 4.68 -13.48
CA GLY A 161 -19.66 4.00 -14.43
C GLY A 161 -20.70 3.11 -13.75
N SER A 162 -20.35 2.52 -12.60
CA SER A 162 -21.25 1.65 -11.85
C SER A 162 -22.26 2.42 -10.98
N GLN A 163 -21.94 3.60 -10.46
CA GLN A 163 -22.80 4.36 -9.54
C GLN A 163 -23.50 5.56 -10.18
N GLY A 164 -23.04 5.98 -11.36
CA GLY A 164 -23.48 7.21 -12.01
C GLY A 164 -22.53 8.38 -11.77
N LEU A 165 -22.63 9.40 -12.64
CA LEU A 165 -21.74 10.56 -12.65
C LEU A 165 -21.82 11.40 -11.36
N ASN A 166 -22.94 11.36 -10.65
CA ASN A 166 -23.13 12.11 -9.40
C ASN A 166 -22.24 11.58 -8.25
N SER A 167 -21.79 10.32 -8.34
CA SER A 167 -20.96 9.66 -7.31
C SER A 167 -19.46 9.77 -7.61
N TYR A 168 -19.03 10.70 -8.47
CA TYR A 168 -17.61 10.85 -8.86
C TYR A 168 -16.68 11.08 -7.67
N ARG A 169 -17.12 11.90 -6.71
CA ARG A 169 -16.34 12.23 -5.51
C ARG A 169 -16.17 11.02 -4.61
N GLU A 170 -17.24 10.28 -4.34
CA GLU A 170 -17.22 9.08 -3.51
C GLU A 170 -16.41 7.96 -4.18
N GLY A 171 -16.61 7.73 -5.48
CA GLY A 171 -15.84 6.75 -6.25
C GLY A 171 -14.35 7.07 -6.24
N MET A 172 -13.97 8.34 -6.45
CA MET A 172 -12.58 8.79 -6.38
C MET A 172 -11.99 8.61 -4.99
N PHE A 173 -12.70 9.03 -3.96
CA PHE A 173 -12.25 8.92 -2.57
C PHE A 173 -11.99 7.46 -2.19
N GLN A 174 -12.95 6.57 -2.45
CA GLN A 174 -12.86 5.17 -2.05
C GLN A 174 -11.83 4.39 -2.86
N ALA A 175 -11.69 4.66 -4.17
CA ALA A 175 -10.64 4.06 -4.99
C ALA A 175 -9.25 4.37 -4.45
N ILE A 176 -8.98 5.65 -4.16
CA ILE A 176 -7.68 6.10 -3.67
C ILE A 176 -7.46 5.58 -2.25
N SER A 177 -8.46 5.69 -1.37
CA SER A 177 -8.40 5.21 0.01
C SER A 177 -8.04 3.72 0.11
N ILE A 178 -8.72 2.86 -0.68
CA ILE A 178 -8.51 1.42 -0.64
C ILE A 178 -7.20 1.03 -1.31
N MET A 179 -6.89 1.55 -2.49
CA MET A 179 -5.66 1.20 -3.21
C MET A 179 -4.38 1.68 -2.49
N THR A 180 -4.45 2.85 -1.84
CA THR A 180 -3.33 3.34 -1.01
C THR A 180 -3.25 2.64 0.33
N THR A 181 -4.19 1.73 0.62
CA THR A 181 -4.33 1.02 1.91
C THR A 181 -4.55 1.98 3.09
N THR A 182 -5.09 3.17 2.83
CA THR A 182 -5.43 4.13 3.89
C THR A 182 -6.70 3.70 4.60
N GLY A 183 -7.76 3.33 3.88
CA GLY A 183 -8.98 2.77 4.49
C GLY A 183 -9.93 3.78 5.14
N PHE A 184 -9.83 5.07 4.82
CA PHE A 184 -10.87 6.02 5.14
C PHE A 184 -12.16 5.74 4.35
N ILE A 185 -13.29 6.08 4.98
CA ILE A 185 -14.63 5.87 4.43
C ILE A 185 -15.35 7.22 4.36
N THR A 186 -15.98 7.50 3.22
CA THR A 186 -16.91 8.62 3.03
C THR A 186 -18.33 8.16 2.69
N ALA A 187 -18.46 6.99 2.09
CA ALA A 187 -19.72 6.42 1.63
C ALA A 187 -19.82 4.93 1.99
N ASP A 188 -21.04 4.44 2.21
CA ASP A 188 -21.31 3.03 2.45
C ASP A 188 -21.27 2.25 1.13
N PHE A 189 -20.06 1.86 0.72
CA PHE A 189 -19.85 1.03 -0.46
C PHE A 189 -20.27 -0.44 -0.27
N GLY A 190 -20.78 -0.84 0.91
CA GLY A 190 -21.45 -2.12 1.09
C GLY A 190 -22.78 -2.18 0.34
N SER A 191 -23.46 -1.04 0.22
CA SER A 191 -24.72 -0.89 -0.52
C SER A 191 -24.56 -0.74 -2.03
N TRP A 192 -23.31 -0.58 -2.51
CA TRP A 192 -23.02 -0.34 -3.92
C TRP A 192 -23.29 -1.59 -4.79
N HIS A 193 -23.56 -1.37 -6.08
CA HIS A 193 -23.63 -2.40 -7.09
C HIS A 193 -22.46 -3.40 -7.01
N ALA A 194 -22.73 -4.67 -7.31
CA ALA A 194 -21.75 -5.75 -7.20
C ALA A 194 -20.47 -5.50 -8.00
N GLY A 195 -20.58 -4.86 -9.18
CA GLY A 195 -19.42 -4.48 -9.99
C GLY A 195 -18.46 -3.55 -9.25
N ALA A 196 -18.99 -2.53 -8.56
CA ALA A 196 -18.18 -1.62 -7.75
C ALA A 196 -17.53 -2.34 -6.55
N ARG A 197 -18.26 -3.23 -5.88
CA ARG A 197 -17.72 -4.04 -4.77
C ARG A 197 -16.57 -4.94 -5.20
N ILE A 198 -16.65 -5.56 -6.37
CA ILE A 198 -15.56 -6.38 -6.94
C ILE A 198 -14.34 -5.53 -7.27
N VAL A 199 -14.53 -4.34 -7.84
CA VAL A 199 -13.42 -3.41 -8.12
C VAL A 199 -12.70 -3.03 -6.82
N LEU A 200 -13.44 -2.66 -5.77
CA LEU A 200 -12.86 -2.32 -4.47
C LEU A 200 -12.14 -3.53 -3.83
N LEU A 201 -12.73 -4.73 -3.91
CA LEU A 201 -12.09 -5.94 -3.42
C LEU A 201 -10.78 -6.23 -4.17
N ALA A 202 -10.74 -6.04 -5.50
CA ALA A 202 -9.51 -6.20 -6.28
C ALA A 202 -8.43 -5.18 -5.87
N LEU A 203 -8.83 -3.93 -5.60
CA LEU A 203 -7.89 -2.91 -5.09
C LEU A 203 -7.33 -3.26 -3.71
N MET A 204 -8.04 -4.00 -2.85
CA MET A 204 -7.48 -4.44 -1.56
C MET A 204 -6.26 -5.36 -1.71
N PHE A 205 -6.16 -6.08 -2.84
CA PHE A 205 -4.97 -6.89 -3.16
C PHE A 205 -3.86 -6.06 -3.83
N ILE A 206 -4.22 -4.99 -4.53
CA ILE A 206 -3.29 -4.11 -5.25
C ILE A 206 -2.92 -2.93 -4.35
N GLY A 207 -1.75 -2.99 -3.75
CA GLY A 207 -1.26 -1.94 -2.88
C GLY A 207 -0.68 -0.73 -3.60
N ALA A 208 -0.13 0.16 -2.78
CA ALA A 208 0.60 1.35 -3.18
C ALA A 208 1.96 1.05 -3.87
N CYS A 209 2.69 2.10 -4.25
CA CYS A 209 4.02 1.96 -4.86
C CYS A 209 5.06 1.36 -3.89
N GLY A 210 6.14 0.77 -4.41
CA GLY A 210 7.28 0.32 -3.64
C GLY A 210 7.96 1.49 -2.91
N GLY A 211 8.30 1.29 -1.64
CA GLY A 211 8.86 2.36 -0.80
C GLY A 211 7.85 3.44 -0.36
N SER A 212 6.55 3.15 -0.44
CA SER A 212 5.48 3.88 0.27
C SER A 212 5.18 3.23 1.63
N THR A 213 4.37 3.89 2.46
CA THR A 213 3.87 3.35 3.74
C THR A 213 2.76 2.33 3.59
N GLY A 214 2.19 2.17 2.38
CA GLY A 214 1.05 1.29 2.15
C GLY A 214 1.37 -0.20 2.38
N GLY A 215 0.34 -1.03 2.40
CA GLY A 215 0.45 -2.48 2.46
C GLY A 215 0.22 -3.15 1.10
N ALA A 216 -0.36 -4.35 1.17
CA ALA A 216 -0.76 -5.23 0.07
C ALA A 216 0.35 -5.52 -0.96
N ILE A 217 -0.01 -6.17 -2.07
CA ILE A 217 0.97 -6.49 -3.13
C ILE A 217 1.30 -5.20 -3.87
N LYS A 218 2.54 -4.73 -3.71
CA LYS A 218 3.02 -3.48 -4.29
C LYS A 218 2.91 -3.42 -5.81
N VAL A 219 2.65 -2.23 -6.36
CA VAL A 219 2.54 -2.00 -7.82
C VAL A 219 3.77 -2.49 -8.59
N VAL A 220 4.98 -2.29 -8.07
CA VAL A 220 6.22 -2.80 -8.69
C VAL A 220 6.20 -4.32 -8.91
N ARG A 221 5.58 -5.10 -8.01
CA ARG A 221 5.49 -6.57 -8.14
C ARG A 221 4.55 -6.95 -9.27
N PHE A 222 3.38 -6.32 -9.34
CA PHE A 222 2.46 -6.49 -10.47
C PHE A 222 3.09 -6.10 -11.80
N LEU A 223 3.77 -4.94 -11.86
CA LEU A 223 4.45 -4.49 -13.07
C LEU A 223 5.51 -5.49 -13.54
N THR A 224 6.32 -5.99 -12.61
CA THR A 224 7.36 -6.98 -12.90
C THR A 224 6.76 -8.28 -13.43
N LEU A 225 5.66 -8.75 -12.82
CA LEU A 225 4.96 -9.95 -13.26
C LEU A 225 4.37 -9.78 -14.66
N ILE A 226 3.67 -8.67 -14.94
CA ILE A 226 3.09 -8.38 -16.27
C ILE A 226 4.20 -8.42 -17.33
N LYS A 227 5.35 -7.81 -17.04
CA LYS A 227 6.49 -7.80 -17.96
C LYS A 227 7.12 -9.18 -18.12
N HIS A 228 7.26 -9.93 -17.03
CA HIS A 228 7.75 -11.30 -17.05
C HIS A 228 6.85 -12.19 -17.92
N THR A 229 5.53 -12.14 -17.72
CA THR A 229 4.57 -12.89 -18.53
C THR A 229 4.66 -12.52 -20.00
N ARG A 230 4.75 -11.22 -20.34
CA ARG A 230 4.96 -10.77 -21.73
C ARG A 230 6.25 -11.32 -22.34
N VAL A 231 7.34 -11.36 -21.59
CA VAL A 231 8.62 -11.93 -22.03
C VAL A 231 8.47 -13.44 -22.25
N MET A 232 7.81 -14.17 -21.34
CA MET A 232 7.60 -15.61 -21.49
C MET A 232 6.70 -15.95 -22.68
N MET A 233 5.64 -15.17 -22.93
CA MET A 233 4.81 -15.33 -24.13
C MET A 233 5.62 -15.11 -25.41
N ARG A 234 6.53 -14.12 -25.44
CA ARG A 234 7.41 -13.89 -26.60
C ARG A 234 8.43 -15.02 -26.78
N LYS A 235 8.99 -15.55 -25.69
CA LYS A 235 9.90 -16.70 -25.74
C LYS A 235 9.20 -17.97 -26.22
N ALA A 236 7.91 -18.16 -25.89
CA ALA A 236 7.13 -19.27 -26.41
C ALA A 236 6.98 -19.21 -27.94
N ILE A 237 6.89 -18.00 -28.51
CA ILE A 237 6.83 -17.79 -29.97
C ILE A 237 8.24 -17.84 -30.60
N SER A 238 9.28 -17.40 -29.87
CA SER A 238 10.66 -17.34 -30.35
C SER A 238 11.63 -17.94 -29.33
N PRO A 239 11.81 -19.27 -29.32
CA PRO A 239 12.55 -19.99 -28.27
C PRO A 239 14.02 -19.59 -28.13
N LYS A 240 14.64 -19.10 -29.21
CA LYS A 240 16.05 -18.65 -29.21
C LYS A 240 16.24 -17.20 -28.76
N ALA A 241 15.16 -16.45 -28.52
CA ALA A 241 15.25 -15.04 -28.18
C ALA A 241 15.64 -14.81 -26.70
N VAL A 242 16.79 -14.16 -26.47
CA VAL A 242 17.23 -13.73 -25.14
C VAL A 242 16.66 -12.35 -24.84
N ILE A 243 15.44 -12.32 -24.32
CA ILE A 243 14.73 -11.07 -23.96
C ILE A 243 14.77 -10.92 -22.44
N PRO A 244 15.54 -9.95 -21.87
CA PRO A 244 15.54 -9.70 -20.44
C PRO A 244 14.31 -8.92 -20.02
N VAL A 245 13.79 -9.19 -18.81
CA VAL A 245 12.77 -8.34 -18.18
C VAL A 245 13.45 -7.05 -17.72
N LYS A 246 12.93 -5.90 -18.16
CA LYS A 246 13.48 -4.58 -17.81
C LYS A 246 12.50 -3.78 -16.96
N LEU A 247 12.98 -3.07 -15.95
CA LEU A 247 12.25 -2.07 -15.17
C LEU A 247 12.96 -0.72 -15.32
N ASN A 248 12.24 0.31 -15.76
CA ASN A 248 12.79 1.63 -16.09
C ASN A 248 14.05 1.54 -16.99
N GLN A 249 13.95 0.75 -18.07
CA GLN A 249 15.04 0.45 -19.02
C GLN A 249 16.24 -0.36 -18.49
N LYS A 250 16.25 -0.74 -17.21
CA LYS A 250 17.32 -1.50 -16.58
C LYS A 250 16.92 -2.98 -16.45
N PRO A 251 17.79 -3.94 -16.84
CA PRO A 251 17.46 -5.37 -16.74
C PRO A 251 17.38 -5.80 -15.27
N LEU A 252 16.39 -6.63 -14.95
CA LEU A 252 16.24 -7.26 -13.64
C LEU A 252 16.96 -8.61 -13.62
N GLN A 253 17.56 -8.93 -12.47
CA GLN A 253 18.14 -10.26 -12.23
C GLN A 253 17.03 -11.31 -12.09
N GLU A 254 17.28 -12.51 -12.60
CA GLU A 254 16.30 -13.61 -12.57
C GLU A 254 15.93 -14.04 -11.15
N GLY A 255 16.86 -13.94 -10.19
CA GLY A 255 16.59 -14.22 -8.78
C GLY A 255 15.45 -13.35 -8.22
N ILE A 256 15.50 -12.04 -8.49
CA ILE A 256 14.47 -11.08 -8.05
C ILE A 256 13.08 -11.46 -8.60
N ILE A 257 13.02 -11.90 -9.85
CA ILE A 257 11.76 -12.32 -10.49
C ILE A 257 11.20 -13.56 -9.79
N ARG A 258 12.06 -14.54 -9.50
CA ARG A 258 11.67 -15.76 -8.78
C ARG A 258 11.14 -15.43 -7.39
N ASP A 259 11.81 -14.55 -6.66
CA ASP A 259 11.38 -14.11 -5.34
C ASP A 259 9.99 -13.44 -5.38
N ILE A 260 9.74 -12.59 -6.38
CA ILE A 260 8.44 -11.94 -6.58
C ILE A 260 7.33 -12.97 -6.88
N ILE A 261 7.60 -13.96 -7.73
CA ILE A 261 6.64 -15.02 -8.05
C ILE A 261 6.32 -15.84 -6.81
N SER A 262 7.35 -16.26 -6.06
CA SER A 262 7.17 -17.03 -4.83
C SER A 262 6.44 -16.22 -3.76
N PHE A 263 6.69 -14.90 -3.67
CA PHE A 263 5.95 -14.01 -2.78
C PHE A 263 4.46 -14.00 -3.12
N LEU A 264 4.11 -13.81 -4.40
CA LEU A 264 2.72 -13.72 -4.84
C LEU A 264 1.98 -15.03 -4.59
N PHE A 265 2.63 -16.16 -4.88
CA PHE A 265 2.07 -17.48 -4.63
C PHE A 265 1.77 -17.68 -3.14
N LEU A 266 2.73 -17.35 -2.27
CA LEU A 266 2.57 -17.44 -0.82
C LEU A 266 1.46 -16.51 -0.31
N TYR A 267 1.38 -15.29 -0.84
CA TYR A 267 0.34 -14.32 -0.49
C TYR A 267 -1.06 -14.86 -0.79
N ILE A 268 -1.25 -15.43 -1.99
CA ILE A 268 -2.53 -16.01 -2.40
C ILE A 268 -2.87 -17.22 -1.54
N ILE A 269 -1.91 -18.11 -1.25
CA ILE A 269 -2.14 -19.27 -0.38
C ILE A 269 -2.60 -18.83 1.01
N VAL A 270 -1.90 -17.88 1.64
CA VAL A 270 -2.28 -17.39 2.96
C VAL A 270 -3.66 -16.75 2.92
N ALA A 271 -3.96 -15.96 1.89
CA ALA A 271 -5.28 -15.34 1.73
C ALA A 271 -6.39 -16.39 1.59
N VAL A 272 -6.19 -17.44 0.78
CA VAL A 272 -7.17 -18.51 0.58
C VAL A 272 -7.36 -19.33 1.85
N LEU A 273 -6.28 -19.76 2.51
CA LEU A 273 -6.35 -20.56 3.73
C LEU A 273 -7.01 -19.78 4.88
N ALA A 274 -6.64 -18.52 5.08
CA ALA A 274 -7.26 -17.69 6.10
C ALA A 274 -8.75 -17.46 5.81
N SER A 275 -9.12 -17.22 4.54
CA SER A 275 -10.53 -17.04 4.15
C SER A 275 -11.34 -18.31 4.41
N PHE A 276 -10.75 -19.47 4.10
CA PHE A 276 -11.37 -20.77 4.38
C PHE A 276 -11.59 -20.94 5.88
N MET A 277 -10.56 -20.73 6.71
CA MET A 277 -10.69 -20.82 8.17
C MET A 277 -11.79 -19.90 8.72
N LEU A 278 -11.94 -18.68 8.21
CA LEU A 278 -13.02 -17.79 8.61
C LEU A 278 -14.41 -18.32 8.23
N CYS A 279 -14.56 -18.92 7.05
CA CYS A 279 -15.81 -19.58 6.66
C CYS A 279 -16.17 -20.75 7.60
N PHE A 280 -15.20 -21.55 8.04
CA PHE A 280 -15.45 -22.62 9.03
C PHE A 280 -15.87 -22.10 10.40
N LEU A 281 -15.55 -20.84 10.72
CA LEU A 281 -16.02 -20.16 11.93
C LEU A 281 -17.44 -19.55 11.78
N GLY A 282 -18.13 -19.81 10.65
CA GLY A 282 -19.50 -19.39 10.40
C GLY A 282 -19.65 -18.03 9.72
N LEU A 283 -18.57 -17.45 9.19
CA LEU A 283 -18.63 -16.19 8.44
C LEU A 283 -19.01 -16.43 6.98
N ASN A 284 -19.87 -15.56 6.44
CA ASN A 284 -20.26 -15.60 5.02
C ASN A 284 -19.05 -15.36 4.10
N LEU A 285 -19.09 -15.94 2.90
CA LEU A 285 -17.97 -15.89 1.93
C LEU A 285 -17.49 -14.47 1.61
N GLU A 286 -18.42 -13.52 1.38
CA GLU A 286 -18.10 -12.11 1.13
C GLU A 286 -17.31 -11.50 2.30
N THR A 287 -17.80 -11.69 3.53
CA THR A 287 -17.15 -11.21 4.76
C THR A 287 -15.78 -11.85 4.95
N SER A 288 -15.65 -13.16 4.74
CA SER A 288 -14.40 -13.90 4.95
C SER A 288 -13.30 -13.46 4.00
N ILE A 289 -13.59 -13.46 2.68
CA ILE A 289 -12.61 -13.06 1.66
C ILE A 289 -12.23 -11.59 1.84
N SER A 290 -13.22 -10.71 2.05
CA SER A 290 -12.95 -9.29 2.17
C SER A 290 -12.24 -8.92 3.46
N ALA A 291 -12.57 -9.56 4.60
CA ALA A 291 -11.86 -9.35 5.85
C ALA A 291 -10.38 -9.76 5.74
N VAL A 292 -10.09 -10.88 5.07
CA VAL A 292 -8.71 -11.32 4.83
C VAL A 292 -8.00 -10.39 3.86
N ALA A 293 -8.63 -9.99 2.76
CA ALA A 293 -8.04 -9.03 1.82
C ALA A 293 -7.70 -7.70 2.52
N ALA A 294 -8.63 -7.17 3.32
CA ALA A 294 -8.46 -5.93 4.06
C ALA A 294 -7.37 -6.02 5.14
N THR A 295 -7.27 -7.15 5.84
CA THR A 295 -6.29 -7.31 6.94
C THR A 295 -4.91 -7.71 6.42
N LEU A 296 -4.81 -8.67 5.50
CA LEU A 296 -3.54 -9.04 4.88
C LEU A 296 -2.95 -7.88 4.06
N GLY A 297 -3.81 -7.08 3.42
CA GLY A 297 -3.42 -5.86 2.72
C GLY A 297 -3.13 -4.67 3.64
N ASN A 298 -3.48 -4.75 4.93
CA ASN A 298 -3.51 -3.63 5.87
C ASN A 298 -4.31 -2.42 5.37
N VAL A 299 -5.42 -2.68 4.68
CA VAL A 299 -6.32 -1.66 4.12
C VAL A 299 -7.20 -1.05 5.21
N GLY A 300 -7.73 -1.86 6.13
CA GLY A 300 -8.67 -1.43 7.16
C GLY A 300 -10.09 -1.92 6.92
N PRO A 301 -10.92 -1.24 6.10
CA PRO A 301 -12.31 -1.65 5.86
C PRO A 301 -12.42 -2.79 4.86
N GLY A 302 -13.40 -3.68 5.07
CA GLY A 302 -13.76 -4.74 4.14
C GLY A 302 -15.14 -4.54 3.53
N LEU A 303 -15.80 -5.65 3.19
CA LEU A 303 -17.17 -5.76 2.67
C LEU A 303 -17.97 -6.74 3.54
N GLY A 304 -19.29 -6.75 3.38
CA GLY A 304 -20.18 -7.60 4.20
C GLY A 304 -20.11 -7.23 5.69
N GLY A 305 -19.91 -8.23 6.56
CA GLY A 305 -19.89 -8.07 8.01
C GLY A 305 -18.77 -7.18 8.58
N VAL A 306 -17.79 -6.81 7.74
CA VAL A 306 -16.70 -5.87 8.06
C VAL A 306 -16.71 -4.64 7.14
N GLY A 307 -17.86 -4.39 6.50
CA GLY A 307 -18.10 -3.27 5.61
C GLY A 307 -18.14 -1.91 6.33
N PRO A 308 -18.22 -0.81 5.56
CA PRO A 308 -18.21 0.55 6.09
C PRO A 308 -19.40 0.89 7.02
N GLY A 309 -20.56 0.22 6.86
CA GLY A 309 -21.70 0.34 7.78
C GLY A 309 -21.60 -0.54 9.04
N LEU A 310 -20.62 -1.43 9.11
CA LEU A 310 -20.41 -2.37 10.21
C LEU A 310 -18.97 -2.27 10.73
N ASN A 311 -18.58 -3.17 11.63
CA ASN A 311 -17.23 -3.18 12.20
C ASN A 311 -16.82 -4.59 12.64
N TYR A 312 -15.53 -4.75 12.93
CA TYR A 312 -14.93 -6.01 13.36
C TYR A 312 -15.38 -6.49 14.76
N SER A 313 -16.19 -5.72 15.50
CA SER A 313 -16.56 -6.07 16.89
C SER A 313 -17.42 -7.32 16.97
N LEU A 314 -18.29 -7.54 15.98
CA LEU A 314 -19.23 -8.66 15.90
C LEU A 314 -18.58 -9.99 15.50
N LEU A 315 -17.29 -9.97 15.11
CA LEU A 315 -16.59 -11.19 14.72
C LEU A 315 -16.26 -12.10 15.91
N PRO A 316 -16.32 -13.44 15.73
CA PRO A 316 -15.88 -14.40 16.73
C PRO A 316 -14.44 -14.13 17.20
N GLY A 317 -14.13 -14.46 18.47
CA GLY A 317 -12.79 -14.27 19.03
C GLY A 317 -11.69 -14.97 18.20
N ALA A 318 -11.94 -16.20 17.76
CA ALA A 318 -11.02 -16.95 16.90
C ALA A 318 -10.78 -16.26 15.54
N ALA A 319 -11.83 -15.67 14.94
CA ALA A 319 -11.71 -14.93 13.69
C ALA A 319 -10.80 -13.70 13.85
N LYS A 320 -10.94 -12.96 14.96
CA LYS A 320 -10.08 -11.81 15.26
C LYS A 320 -8.60 -12.20 15.38
N VAL A 321 -8.30 -13.35 16.00
CA VAL A 321 -6.91 -13.84 16.10
C VAL A 321 -6.31 -14.14 14.72
N ILE A 322 -7.06 -14.81 13.84
CA ILE A 322 -6.63 -15.08 12.46
C ILE A 322 -6.35 -13.77 11.72
N LEU A 323 -7.26 -12.80 11.84
CA LEU A 323 -7.13 -11.49 11.21
C LEU A 323 -5.95 -10.67 11.75
N ILE A 324 -5.63 -10.78 13.04
CA ILE A 324 -4.42 -10.18 13.64
C ILE A 324 -3.16 -10.78 13.02
N MET A 325 -3.12 -12.11 12.86
CA MET A 325 -2.00 -12.78 12.19
C MET A 325 -1.87 -12.34 10.72
N CYS A 326 -2.98 -12.18 10.01
CA CYS A 326 -2.98 -11.65 8.63
C CYS A 326 -2.39 -10.24 8.55
N MET A 327 -2.78 -9.32 9.44
CA MET A 327 -2.22 -7.96 9.48
C MET A 327 -0.71 -7.98 9.70
N TRP A 328 -0.25 -8.81 10.64
CA TRP A 328 1.16 -8.93 10.97
C TRP A 328 1.99 -9.51 9.81
N LEU A 329 1.50 -10.59 9.19
CA LEU A 329 2.10 -11.20 8.00
C LEU A 329 2.15 -10.23 6.81
N GLY A 330 1.08 -9.48 6.60
CA GLY A 330 0.99 -8.45 5.56
C GLY A 330 1.98 -7.33 5.76
N ARG A 331 2.20 -6.90 7.01
CA ARG A 331 3.04 -5.74 7.33
C ARG A 331 4.54 -6.06 7.29
N LEU A 332 4.94 -7.25 7.73
CA LEU A 332 6.35 -7.65 7.83
C LEU A 332 6.93 -8.26 6.55
N GLU A 333 6.14 -8.37 5.48
CA GLU A 333 6.46 -9.16 4.28
C GLU A 333 6.55 -10.66 4.60
N LEU A 334 5.64 -11.45 4.03
CA LEU A 334 5.43 -12.88 4.31
C LEU A 334 6.73 -13.69 4.46
N PHE A 335 7.71 -13.50 3.56
CA PHE A 335 8.97 -14.24 3.61
C PHE A 335 9.76 -14.04 4.89
N THR A 336 9.82 -12.82 5.42
CA THR A 336 10.62 -12.55 6.61
C THR A 336 10.07 -13.32 7.81
N VAL A 337 8.75 -13.42 7.91
CA VAL A 337 8.07 -14.16 8.97
C VAL A 337 8.27 -15.66 8.79
N PHE A 338 8.07 -16.18 7.58
CA PHE A 338 8.24 -17.61 7.33
C PHE A 338 9.68 -18.08 7.50
N MET A 339 10.68 -17.24 7.22
CA MET A 339 12.09 -17.56 7.42
C MET A 339 12.44 -17.90 8.87
N ILE A 340 11.78 -17.27 9.85
CA ILE A 340 12.01 -17.52 11.29
C ILE A 340 11.67 -18.96 11.68
N PHE A 341 10.72 -19.60 10.99
CA PHE A 341 10.33 -20.98 11.26
C PHE A 341 11.30 -22.01 10.66
N PHE A 342 12.26 -21.62 9.82
CA PHE A 342 13.24 -22.54 9.28
C PHE A 342 14.41 -22.72 10.26
N PRO A 343 14.70 -23.97 10.72
CA PRO A 343 15.78 -24.21 11.69
C PRO A 343 17.16 -23.72 11.25
N ARG A 344 17.41 -23.63 9.94
CA ARG A 344 18.67 -23.10 9.38
C ARG A 344 18.87 -21.62 9.67
N PHE A 345 17.81 -20.84 9.86
CA PHE A 345 17.91 -19.42 10.22
C PHE A 345 18.63 -19.22 11.57
N TRP A 346 18.44 -20.14 12.51
CA TRP A 346 18.97 -20.05 13.87
C TRP A 346 20.36 -20.66 14.05
N LYS A 347 20.93 -21.29 13.02
CA LYS A 347 22.24 -21.95 13.07
C LYS A 347 23.37 -21.09 12.47
N GLY A 348 23.20 -19.76 12.49
CA GLY A 348 24.15 -18.76 11.96
C GLY A 348 25.19 -18.33 12.98
#